data_AF-A0A9P7L0U3-F1
#
_entry.id   AF-A0A9P7L0U3-F1
#
_cell.length_a   1.000
_cell.length_b   1.000
_cell.length_c   1.000
_cell.angle_alpha   90.00
_cell.angle_beta   90.00
_cell.angle_gamma   90.00
#
_symmetry.space_group_name_H-M   'P 1'
#
loop_
_entity.id
_entity.type
_entity.pdbx_description
1 polymer ?
#
loop_
_entity_poly.entity_id
_entity_poly.type
_entity_poly.pdbx_seq_one_letter_code
_entity_poly.pdbx_strand_id
1 'polypeptide(L)'
;MHLYPNYCASKAAIHSLAWQIRTQLAMEAEKAKEDNPEAASVRIVDIVPPAVQTELGNKSGAAPFGIPLDQYIEELWSDLKKCVDDEIFTGHGDEFRHIEDERKRVYAQIVEYIKHMPMHH
;
A
#
# COMPACT_ATOMS: atom_id res chain seq x y z
N MET A 1 -16.57 -13.56 -16.87
CA MET A 1 -15.62 -13.08 -15.85
C MET A 1 -14.21 -13.25 -16.39
N HIS A 2 -13.61 -12.20 -16.94
CA HIS A 2 -12.20 -12.28 -17.36
C HIS A 2 -11.34 -12.19 -16.10
N LEU A 3 -10.71 -13.31 -15.73
CA LEU A 3 -9.64 -13.31 -14.74
C LEU A 3 -8.43 -12.63 -15.39
N TYR A 4 -7.84 -11.65 -14.72
CA TYR A 4 -6.60 -10.98 -15.16
C TYR A 4 -5.42 -11.43 -14.30
N PRO A 5 -5.00 -12.72 -14.37
CA PRO A 5 -4.04 -13.30 -13.43
C PRO A 5 -2.69 -12.56 -13.44
N ASN A 6 -2.22 -12.12 -14.62
CA ASN A 6 -0.97 -11.38 -14.72
C ASN A 6 -1.06 -10.00 -14.06
N TYR A 7 -2.18 -9.30 -14.21
CA TYR A 7 -2.42 -8.01 -13.56
C TYR A 7 -2.45 -8.18 -12.04
N CYS A 8 -3.21 -9.17 -11.55
CA CYS A 8 -3.31 -9.49 -10.13
C CYS A 8 -1.96 -9.87 -9.54
N ALA A 9 -1.18 -10.71 -10.24
CA ALA A 9 0.16 -11.11 -9.81
C ALA A 9 1.12 -9.91 -9.72
N SER A 10 1.14 -9.04 -10.73
CA SER A 10 1.97 -7.83 -10.71
C SER A 10 1.56 -6.87 -9.58
N LYS A 11 0.26 -6.66 -9.34
CA LYS A 11 -0.21 -5.83 -8.22
C LYS A 11 0.15 -6.42 -6.86
N ALA A 12 0.00 -7.73 -6.68
CA ALA A 12 0.41 -8.42 -5.46
C ALA A 12 1.93 -8.32 -5.22
N ALA A 13 2.74 -8.46 -6.27
CA ALA A 13 4.20 -8.31 -6.17
C ALA A 13 4.60 -6.88 -5.76
N ILE A 14 3.98 -5.85 -6.36
CA ILE A 14 4.23 -4.44 -6.00
C ILE A 14 3.82 -4.18 -4.55
N HIS A 15 2.67 -4.69 -4.12
CA HIS A 15 2.19 -4.53 -2.75
C HIS A 15 3.18 -5.14 -1.73
N SER A 16 3.65 -6.38 -1.97
CA SER A 16 4.67 -7.00 -1.12
C SER A 16 6.01 -6.25 -1.15
N LEU A 17 6.41 -5.73 -2.30
CA LEU A 17 7.63 -4.92 -2.43
C LEU A 17 7.51 -3.60 -1.64
N ALA A 18 6.34 -2.96 -1.64
CA ALA A 18 6.09 -1.73 -0.89
C ALA A 18 6.32 -1.94 0.62
N TRP A 19 5.90 -3.08 1.17
CA TRP A 19 6.17 -3.44 2.57
C TRP A 19 7.66 -3.54 2.86
N GLN A 20 8.40 -4.24 2.00
CA GLN A 20 9.84 -4.44 2.16
C GLN A 20 10.61 -3.12 2.10
N ILE A 21 10.34 -2.28 1.10
CA ILE A 21 11.00 -0.98 0.95
C ILE A 21 10.65 -0.08 2.13
N ARG A 22 9.39 -0.04 2.56
CA ARG A 22 8.97 0.77 3.72
C ARG A 22 9.72 0.36 4.99
N THR A 23 9.86 -0.93 5.25
CA THR A 23 10.62 -1.43 6.39
C THR A 23 12.09 -1.03 6.31
N GLN A 24 12.73 -1.23 5.16
CA GLN A 24 14.15 -0.88 4.98
C GLN A 24 14.39 0.61 5.19
N LEU A 25 13.58 1.47 4.58
CA LEU A 25 13.68 2.93 4.73
C LEU A 25 13.41 3.39 6.17
N ALA A 26 12.48 2.74 6.89
CA ALA A 26 12.24 3.04 8.30
C ALA A 26 13.46 2.69 9.16
N MET A 27 14.09 1.53 8.93
CA MET A 27 15.31 1.13 9.63
C MET A 27 16.50 2.04 9.31
N GLU A 28 16.64 2.46 8.06
CA GLU A 28 17.66 3.44 7.66
C GLU A 28 17.41 4.81 8.29
N ALA A 29 16.15 5.25 8.36
CA ALA A 29 15.76 6.49 9.01
C ALA A 29 16.01 6.46 10.54
N GLU A 30 15.74 5.33 11.21
CA GLU A 30 16.07 5.14 12.62
C GLU A 30 17.57 5.34 12.86
N LYS A 31 18.43 4.67 12.08
CA LYS A 31 19.90 4.81 12.16
C LYS A 31 20.36 6.23 11.84
N ALA A 32 19.84 6.85 10.78
CA ALA A 32 20.21 8.21 10.41
C ALA A 32 19.85 9.23 11.51
N LYS A 33 18.76 8.98 12.25
CA LYS A 33 18.32 9.83 13.37
C LYS A 33 19.17 9.68 14.64
N GLU A 34 19.88 8.56 14.81
CA GLU A 34 20.86 8.39 15.88
C GLU A 34 22.02 9.39 15.71
N ASP A 35 22.47 9.61 14.47
CA ASP A 35 23.55 10.55 14.13
C ASP A 35 23.05 12.00 13.94
N ASN A 36 21.87 12.18 13.35
CA ASN A 36 21.28 13.48 13.07
C ASN A 36 19.76 13.47 13.33
N PRO A 37 19.28 14.03 14.45
CA PRO A 37 17.85 14.05 14.78
C PRO A 37 16.94 14.68 13.70
N GLU A 38 17.48 15.58 12.88
CA GLU A 38 16.77 16.26 11.78
C GLU A 38 16.86 15.50 10.44
N ALA A 39 17.37 14.26 10.44
CA ALA A 39 17.46 13.45 9.23
C ALA A 39 16.07 13.18 8.63
N ALA A 40 15.90 13.58 7.37
CA ALA A 40 14.68 13.34 6.61
C ALA A 40 14.57 11.88 6.15
N SER A 41 13.35 11.36 6.08
CA SER A 41 13.05 10.00 5.61
C SER A 41 12.01 10.02 4.50
N VAL A 42 12.15 9.12 3.53
CA VAL A 42 11.14 8.90 2.48
C VAL A 42 10.00 8.05 3.04
N ARG A 43 8.75 8.49 2.84
CA ARG A 43 7.54 7.73 3.17
C ARG A 43 7.01 7.01 1.94
N ILE A 44 6.66 5.73 2.09
CA ILE A 44 6.04 4.91 1.04
C ILE A 44 4.56 4.70 1.36
N VAL A 45 3.69 5.26 0.52
CA VAL A 45 2.23 5.10 0.59
C VAL A 45 1.78 4.21 -0.56
N ASP A 46 1.08 3.12 -0.25
CA ASP A 46 0.46 2.24 -1.24
C ASP A 46 -1.03 2.58 -1.39
N ILE A 47 -1.51 2.70 -2.63
CA ILE A 47 -2.88 3.12 -2.94
C ILE A 47 -3.56 1.97 -3.66
N VAL A 48 -4.62 1.46 -3.04
CA VAL A 48 -5.43 0.35 -3.54
C VAL A 48 -6.80 0.90 -3.96
N PRO A 49 -6.96 1.29 -5.23
CA PRO A 49 -8.21 1.88 -5.71
C PRO A 49 -9.32 0.82 -5.86
N PRO A 50 -10.60 1.22 -5.75
CA PRO A 50 -11.72 0.40 -6.15
C PRO A 50 -11.84 0.40 -7.69
N ALA A 51 -12.91 -0.18 -8.22
CA ALA A 51 -13.26 0.08 -9.62
C ALA A 51 -13.58 1.58 -9.79
N VAL A 52 -12.89 2.24 -10.71
CA VAL A 52 -13.09 3.67 -11.04
C VAL A 52 -13.52 3.80 -12.50
N GLN A 53 -14.49 4.68 -12.74
CA GLN A 53 -15.02 4.99 -14.07
C GLN A 53 -13.99 5.76 -14.89
N THR A 54 -13.06 5.04 -15.49
CA THR A 54 -12.06 5.58 -16.41
C THR A 54 -12.27 5.02 -17.82
N GLU A 55 -11.75 5.71 -18.83
CA GLU A 55 -11.75 5.21 -20.22
C GLU A 55 -11.06 3.84 -20.36
N LEU A 56 -10.13 3.51 -19.46
CA LEU A 56 -9.44 2.22 -19.43
C LEU A 56 -10.39 1.06 -19.10
N GLY A 57 -11.42 1.30 -18.28
CA GLY A 57 -12.41 0.31 -17.86
C GLY A 57 -13.63 0.20 -18.79
N ASN A 58 -13.84 1.17 -19.69
CA ASN A 58 -15.03 1.26 -20.54
C ASN A 58 -14.76 0.91 -22.03
N LYS A 59 -13.75 0.10 -22.32
CA LYS A 59 -13.40 -0.29 -23.70
C LYS A 59 -14.51 -1.03 -24.48
N SER A 60 -15.65 -1.34 -23.84
CA SER A 60 -16.73 -2.13 -24.42
C SER A 60 -18.10 -1.43 -24.45
N GLY A 61 -18.18 -0.13 -24.12
CA GLY A 61 -19.48 0.58 -24.11
C GLY A 61 -20.47 0.03 -23.09
N ALA A 62 -19.98 -0.57 -22.01
CA ALA A 62 -20.80 -1.11 -20.94
C ALA A 62 -21.31 0.01 -20.03
N ALA A 63 -22.37 -0.26 -19.26
CA ALA A 63 -22.87 0.68 -18.26
C ALA A 63 -21.74 1.10 -17.28
N PRO A 64 -21.70 2.38 -16.84
CA PRO A 64 -20.67 2.85 -15.92
C PRO A 64 -20.62 1.97 -14.67
N PHE A 65 -19.46 1.36 -14.43
CA PHE A 65 -19.19 0.47 -13.29
C PHE A 65 -18.07 1.07 -12.44
N GLY A 66 -18.24 1.03 -11.12
CA GLY A 66 -17.31 1.64 -10.17
C GLY A 66 -17.71 3.07 -9.78
N ILE A 67 -16.87 3.71 -8.97
CA ILE A 67 -17.09 5.09 -8.51
C ILE A 67 -16.70 6.11 -9.60
N PRO A 68 -17.36 7.28 -9.66
CA PRO A 68 -16.95 8.37 -10.55
C PRO A 68 -15.49 8.79 -10.32
N LEU A 69 -14.80 9.19 -11.38
CA LEU A 69 -13.38 9.59 -11.31
C LEU A 69 -13.16 10.80 -10.38
N ASP A 70 -14.02 11.82 -10.48
CA ASP A 70 -13.91 13.02 -9.65
C ASP A 70 -14.08 12.69 -8.17
N GLN A 71 -15.06 11.83 -7.84
CA GLN A 71 -15.27 11.34 -6.48
C GLN A 71 -14.04 10.57 -5.97
N TYR A 72 -13.48 9.67 -6.77
CA TYR A 72 -12.27 8.93 -6.40
C TYR A 72 -11.09 9.87 -6.10
N ILE A 73 -10.87 10.90 -6.93
CA ILE A 73 -9.78 11.86 -6.74
C ILE A 73 -9.98 12.64 -5.43
N GLU A 74 -11.18 13.11 -5.16
CA GLU A 74 -11.50 13.86 -3.94
C GLU A 74 -11.28 13.02 -2.67
N GLU A 75 -11.79 11.77 -2.66
CA GLU A 75 -11.63 10.85 -1.54
C GLU A 75 -10.15 10.50 -1.30
N LEU A 76 -9.44 10.09 -2.35
CA LEU A 76 -8.01 9.77 -2.27
C LEU A 76 -7.19 10.96 -1.76
N TRP A 77 -7.46 12.15 -2.29
CA TRP A 77 -6.74 13.36 -1.90
C TRP A 77 -7.01 13.75 -0.44
N SER A 78 -8.24 13.54 0.03
CA SER A 78 -8.60 13.70 1.43
C SER A 78 -7.79 12.77 2.33
N ASP A 79 -7.67 11.50 1.97
CA ASP A 79 -6.93 10.50 2.76
C ASP A 79 -5.42 10.75 2.74
N LEU A 80 -4.86 11.10 1.59
CA LEU A 80 -3.44 11.48 1.47
C LEU A 80 -3.08 12.66 2.39
N LYS A 81 -3.95 13.67 2.49
CA LYS A 81 -3.71 14.84 3.36
C LYS A 81 -3.74 14.51 4.84
N LYS A 82 -4.44 13.45 5.26
CA LYS A 82 -4.44 13.03 6.68
C LYS A 82 -3.07 12.52 7.09
N CYS A 83 -2.28 11.98 6.15
CA CYS A 83 -0.94 11.44 6.42
C CYS A 83 -0.92 10.37 7.53
N VAL A 84 -2.02 9.66 7.78
CA VAL A 84 -2.11 8.66 8.86
C VAL A 84 -1.72 7.28 8.37
N ASP A 85 -2.28 6.86 7.24
CA ASP A 85 -2.12 5.49 6.75
C ASP A 85 -1.06 5.37 5.65
N ASP A 86 -0.26 4.32 5.71
CA ASP A 86 0.69 3.97 4.64
C ASP A 86 0.08 3.09 3.56
N GLU A 87 -1.17 2.67 3.76
CA GLU A 87 -2.00 1.94 2.79
C GLU A 87 -3.38 2.56 2.75
N ILE A 88 -3.78 3.05 1.58
CA ILE A 88 -5.05 3.73 1.37
C ILE A 88 -5.93 2.84 0.49
N PHE A 89 -6.97 2.28 1.11
CA PHE A 89 -8.03 1.55 0.42
C PHE A 89 -9.18 2.53 0.18
N THR A 90 -9.28 3.06 -1.03
CA THR A 90 -10.32 4.04 -1.38
C THR A 90 -11.64 3.32 -1.72
N GLY A 91 -12.79 3.89 -1.34
CA GLY A 91 -14.10 3.25 -1.51
C GLY A 91 -14.42 2.14 -0.50
N HIS A 92 -15.28 1.19 -0.87
CA HIS A 92 -15.82 0.12 0.01
C HIS A 92 -14.78 -0.96 0.42
N GLY A 93 -13.47 -0.65 0.46
CA GLY A 93 -12.39 -1.61 0.72
C GLY A 93 -12.33 -2.20 2.14
N ASP A 94 -13.30 -1.90 3.01
CA ASP A 94 -13.35 -2.36 4.39
C ASP A 94 -13.56 -3.88 4.50
N GLU A 95 -14.20 -4.48 3.50
CA GLU A 95 -14.50 -5.92 3.44
C GLU A 95 -13.26 -6.81 3.40
N PHE A 96 -12.09 -6.31 2.95
CA PHE A 96 -10.84 -7.08 2.91
C PHE A 96 -9.82 -6.66 3.98
N ARG A 97 -10.14 -5.65 4.79
CA ARG A 97 -9.22 -5.08 5.78
C ARG A 97 -8.72 -6.10 6.78
N HIS A 98 -9.61 -7.00 7.23
CA HIS A 98 -9.29 -8.07 8.18
C HIS A 98 -8.22 -9.05 7.66
N ILE A 99 -8.18 -9.32 6.36
CA ILE A 99 -7.15 -10.20 5.75
C ILE A 99 -5.81 -9.47 5.76
N GLU A 100 -5.81 -8.19 5.41
CA GLU A 100 -4.59 -7.38 5.40
C GLU A 100 -4.04 -7.15 6.80
N ASP A 101 -4.90 -6.97 7.80
CA ASP A 101 -4.48 -6.82 9.20
C ASP A 101 -3.73 -8.07 9.71
N GLU A 102 -4.19 -9.28 9.35
CA GLU A 102 -3.49 -10.51 9.71
C GLU A 102 -2.15 -10.65 8.97
N ARG A 103 -2.11 -10.31 7.67
CA ARG A 103 -0.85 -10.32 6.90
C ARG A 103 0.17 -9.34 7.48
N LYS A 104 -0.28 -8.15 7.89
CA LYS A 104 0.55 -7.14 8.57
C LYS A 104 1.07 -7.64 9.90
N ARG A 105 0.23 -8.31 10.69
CA ARG A 105 0.63 -8.92 11.97
C ARG A 105 1.76 -9.92 11.77
N VAL A 106 1.62 -10.85 10.82
CA VAL A 106 2.65 -11.84 10.51
C VAL A 106 3.93 -11.17 9.99
N TYR A 107 3.79 -10.18 9.10
CA TYR A 107 4.93 -9.44 8.57
C TYR A 107 5.70 -8.71 9.68
N ALA A 108 5.01 -8.05 10.62
CA ALA A 108 5.64 -7.39 11.75
C ALA A 108 6.45 -8.37 12.63
N GLN A 109 5.94 -9.58 12.85
CA GLN A 109 6.69 -10.63 13.57
C GLN A 109 7.98 -11.02 12.84
N ILE A 110 7.92 -11.14 11.50
CA ILE A 110 9.10 -11.46 10.69
C ILE A 110 10.13 -10.33 10.77
N VAL A 111 9.71 -9.07 10.64
CA VAL A 111 10.60 -7.91 10.75
C VAL A 111 11.27 -7.87 12.12
N GLU A 112 10.52 -8.12 13.19
CA GLU A 112 11.07 -8.07 14.53
C GLU A 112 12.07 -9.21 14.80
N TYR A 113 11.79 -10.39 14.26
CA TYR A 113 12.72 -11.50 14.28
C TYR A 113 14.02 -11.17 13.53
N ILE A 114 13.93 -10.54 12.37
CA ILE A 114 15.10 -10.13 11.57
C ILE A 114 15.94 -9.08 12.32
N LYS A 115 15.31 -8.09 12.97
CA LYS A 115 16.02 -7.06 13.74
C LYS A 115 16.89 -7.64 14.86
N HIS A 116 16.46 -8.75 15.47
CA HIS A 116 17.12 -9.38 16.61
C HIS A 116 17.88 -10.66 16.26
N MET A 117 17.94 -11.04 14.97
CA MET A 117 18.67 -12.23 14.53
C MET A 117 20.18 -12.01 14.76
N PRO A 118 20.86 -12.89 15.53
CA PRO A 118 22.30 -12.79 15.70
C PRO A 118 22.99 -13.04 14.35
N MET A 119 23.73 -12.04 13.87
CA MET A 119 24.59 -12.18 12.71
C MET A 119 25.77 -13.08 13.09
N HIS A 120 25.65 -14.38 12.81
CA HIS A 120 26.79 -15.29 12.84
C HIS A 120 27.68 -14.96 11.64
N HIS A 121 28.69 -14.12 11.88
CA HIS A 121 29.83 -13.90 10.99
C HIS A 121 30.97 -14.84 11.34
#